data_AF-A0A2S6NEY6-F1
#
_entry.id   AF-A0A2S6NEY6-F1
#
_cell.length_a   1.000
_cell.length_b   1.000
_cell.length_c   1.000
_cell.angle_alpha   90.00
_cell.angle_beta   90.00
_cell.angle_gamma   90.00
#
_symmetry.space_group_name_H-M   'P 1'
#
loop_
_entity.id
_entity.type
_entity.pdbx_description
1 polymer ?
#
loop_
_entity_poly.entity_id
_entity_poly.type
_entity_poly.pdbx_seq_one_letter_code
_entity_poly.pdbx_strand_id
1 'polypeptide(L)' 'MTRALHRLIYFSRRCVAVSPGSNDALLDILAVSRRNNGRLGLTGALMFNSGCFIQII' A
#
# COMPACT_ATOMS: atom_id res chain seq x y z
N MET A 1 17.65 -9.14 23.20
CA MET A 1 16.23 -8.72 23.11
C MET A 1 15.80 -8.81 21.66
N THR A 2 15.01 -9.83 21.29
CA THR A 2 14.37 -9.89 19.96
C THR A 2 13.23 -8.89 19.93
N ARG A 3 13.25 -7.94 19.01
CA ARG A 3 12.19 -6.95 18.85
C ARG A 3 10.95 -7.66 18.30
N ALA A 4 9.80 -7.54 18.96
CA ALA A 4 8.57 -8.12 18.45
C ALA A 4 8.23 -7.51 17.09
N LEU A 5 7.93 -8.36 16.10
CA LEU A 5 7.46 -7.92 14.79
C LEU A 5 5.93 -7.89 14.81
N HIS A 6 5.35 -6.75 14.44
CA HIS A 6 3.91 -6.57 14.33
C HIS A 6 3.51 -6.50 12.86
N ARG A 7 2.26 -6.88 12.56
CA ARG A 7 1.71 -6.84 11.21
C ARG A 7 0.31 -6.23 11.22
N LEU A 8 0.08 -5.31 10.30
CA LEU A 8 -1.21 -4.72 10.00
C LEU A 8 -1.65 -5.15 8.60
N ILE A 9 -2.87 -5.68 8.50
CA ILE A 9 -3.50 -6.02 7.23
C ILE A 9 -4.72 -5.12 7.08
N TYR A 10 -4.76 -4.36 5.99
CA TYR A 10 -5.85 -3.45 5.71
C TYR A 10 -6.42 -3.68 4.30
N PHE A 11 -7.74 -3.51 4.19
CA PHE A 11 -8.50 -3.66 2.96
C PHE A 11 -9.31 -2.40 2.70
N SER A 12 -9.27 -1.88 1.48
CA SER A 12 -10.12 -0.76 1.06
C SER A 12 -10.67 -0.93 -0.33
N ARG A 13 -11.83 -0.31 -0.58
CA ARG A 13 -12.37 -0.13 -1.93
C ARG A 13 -11.92 1.20 -2.47
N ARG A 14 -11.52 1.23 -3.74
CA ARG A 14 -11.28 2.47 -4.46
C ARG A 14 -12.60 3.24 -4.57
N CYS A 15 -12.62 4.50 -4.14
CA CYS A 15 -13.74 5.40 -4.44
C CYS A 15 -13.66 5.75 -5.93
N VAL A 16 -14.42 5.05 -6.78
CA VAL A 16 -14.38 5.25 -8.24
C VAL A 16 -15.36 6.36 -8.62
N ALA A 17 -14.86 7.60 -8.64
CA ALA A 17 -15.53 8.70 -9.34
C ALA A 17 -14.76 9.16 -10.60
N VAL A 18 -13.60 8.57 -10.92
CA VAL A 18 -12.73 9.06 -12.00
C VAL A 18 -12.14 7.91 -12.80
N SER A 19 -12.46 7.95 -14.10
CA SER A 19 -11.95 7.28 -15.31
C SER A 19 -11.00 6.07 -15.19
N PRO A 20 -11.16 5.03 -16.04
CA PRO A 20 -10.23 3.91 -16.13
C PRO A 20 -8.90 4.38 -16.74
N GLY A 21 -7.94 4.67 -15.87
CA GLY A 21 -6.62 5.20 -16.25
C GLY A 21 -5.67 5.28 -15.05
N SER A 22 -5.75 4.32 -14.14
CA SER A 22 -5.40 4.54 -12.74
C SER A 22 -4.06 3.97 -12.26
N ASN A 23 -3.15 3.69 -13.20
CA ASN A 23 -1.84 3.15 -12.85
C ASN A 23 -0.94 4.21 -12.21
N ASP A 24 -1.05 5.48 -12.63
CA ASP A 24 -0.22 6.57 -12.09
C ASP A 24 -0.47 6.78 -10.60
N ALA A 25 -1.74 6.76 -10.18
CA ALA A 25 -2.08 6.85 -8.76
C ALA A 25 -1.53 5.68 -7.93
N LEU A 26 -1.48 4.47 -8.51
CA LEU A 26 -0.86 3.31 -7.84
C LEU A 26 0.66 3.48 -7.74
N LEU A 27 1.31 3.96 -8.81
CA LEU A 27 2.74 4.23 -8.83
C LEU A 27 3.13 5.32 -7.82
N ASP A 28 2.32 6.37 -7.68
CA ASP A 28 2.51 7.42 -6.67
C ASP A 28 2.43 6.87 -5.24
N ILE A 29 1.41 6.06 -4.95
CA ILE A 29 1.27 5.38 -3.65
C ILE A 29 2.50 4.51 -3.36
N LEU A 30 2.97 3.74 -4.35
CA LEU A 30 4.15 2.89 -4.21
C LEU A 30 5.43 3.71 -3.99
N ALA A 31 5.62 4.82 -4.70
CA ALA A 31 6.78 5.69 -4.54
C ALA A 31 6.85 6.28 -3.13
N VAL A 32 5.74 6.84 -2.64
CA VAL A 32 5.65 7.41 -1.29
C VAL A 32 5.84 6.33 -0.22
N SER A 33 5.19 5.16 -0.39
CA SER A 33 5.29 4.05 0.56
C SER A 33 6.72 3.53 0.66
N ARG A 34 7.42 3.31 -0.46
CA ARG A 34 8.81 2.84 -0.47
C ARG A 34 9.74 3.80 0.28
N ARG A 35 9.63 5.11 0.02
CA ARG A 35 10.43 6.13 0.70
C ARG A 35 10.18 6.13 2.21
N ASN A 36 8.91 6.17 2.61
CA ASN A 36 8.54 6.31 4.02
C ASN A 36 8.82 5.01 4.81
N ASN A 37 8.47 3.87 4.24
CA ASN A 37 8.68 2.56 4.88
C ASN A 37 10.17 2.27 5.01
N GLY A 38 10.98 2.55 3.98
CA GLY A 38 12.43 2.42 4.04
C GLY A 38 13.04 3.27 5.16
N ARG A 39 12.61 4.53 5.31
CA ARG A 39 13.06 5.41 6.39
C ARG A 39 12.68 4.91 7.79
N LEU A 40 11.55 4.22 7.94
CA LEU A 40 11.04 3.71 9.21
C LEU A 40 11.44 2.25 9.49
N GLY A 41 12.16 1.59 8.57
CA GLY A 41 12.48 0.17 8.66
C GLY A 41 11.26 -0.75 8.60
N LEU A 42 10.20 -0.31 7.91
CA LEU A 42 8.98 -1.08 7.67
C LEU A 42 9.10 -1.86 6.35
N THR A 43 8.48 -3.04 6.33
CA THR A 43 8.40 -3.92 5.16
C THR A 43 6.95 -4.22 4.83
N GLY A 44 6.63 -4.56 3.59
CA GLY A 44 5.24 -4.82 3.27
C GLY A 44 4.97 -5.11 1.81
N ALA A 45 3.68 -5.28 1.51
CA ALA A 45 3.16 -5.49 0.17
C ALA A 45 1.88 -4.68 -0.05
N LEU A 46 1.67 -4.25 -1.29
CA LEU A 46 0.46 -3.58 -1.75
C LEU A 46 -0.04 -4.32 -2.99
N MET A 47 -1.31 -4.74 -2.96
CA MET A 47 -2.00 -5.34 -4.09
C MET A 47 -3.19 -4.48 -4.48
N PHE A 48 -3.40 -4.32 -5.78
CA PHE A 48 -4.62 -3.74 -6.34
C PHE A 48 -5.23 -4.73 -7.32
N ASN A 49 -6.49 -5.10 -7.09
CA ASN A 49 -7.23 -5.99 -7.97
C ASN A 49 -8.72 -5.63 -7.97
N SER A 50 -9.37 -5.63 -9.13
CA SER A 50 -10.82 -5.41 -9.27
C SER A 50 -11.38 -4.23 -8.45
N GLY A 51 -10.66 -3.10 -8.40
CA GLY A 51 -11.09 -1.91 -7.65
C GLY A 51 -10.88 -1.97 -6.13
N CYS A 52 -10.19 -2.99 -5.62
CA CYS A 52 -9.87 -3.15 -4.21
C CYS A 52 -8.37 -3.07 -3.96
N PHE A 53 -7.98 -2.47 -2.85
CA PHE A 53 -6.62 -2.45 -2.34
C PHE A 53 -6.49 -3.38 -1.14
N ILE A 54 -5.37 -4.10 -1.11
CA ILE A 54 -4.94 -4.91 0.03
C ILE A 54 -3.54 -4.45 0.39
N GLN A 55 -3.34 -4.02 1.65
CA GLN A 55 -2.05 -3.58 2.14
C GLN A 55 -1.63 -4.40 3.37
N ILE A 56 -0.37 -4.82 3.36
CA ILE A 56 0.29 -5.53 4.46
C ILE A 56 1.53 -4.73 4.82
N ILE A 57 1.65 -4.34 6.09
CA ILE A 57 2.82 -3.65 6.66
C ILE A 57 3.18 -4.29 8.00
#